data_AF-A0AB73AMP2-F1
#
_entry.id   AF-A0AB73AMP2-F1
#
_cell.length_a   1.000
_cell.length_b   1.000
_cell.length_c   1.000
_cell.angle_alpha   90.00
_cell.angle_beta   90.00
_cell.angle_gamma   90.00
#
_symmetry.space_group_name_H-M   'P 1'
#
loop_
_entity.id
_entity.type
_entity.pdbx_description
1 polymer ?
#
loop_
_entity_poly.entity_id
_entity_poly.type
_entity_poly.pdbx_seq_one_letter_code
_entity_poly.pdbx_strand_id
1 'polypeptide(L)'
;MGKYDFIKLGNLLYWHDPDSGLSNGVYQVASIPENIEEDSVILIASDTSEAEVFPSELSPIHTGRSHKEDFLRWKTEREAEGIEFYDHLSKVMDTENDLSVGDMVAFTNDYGVIFGPCEVLAFGNLCNSGRCVYIDSDSYWFPNRPDQLTIMRGAE
;
A
#
# COMPACT_ATOMS: atom_id res chain seq x y z
N MET A 1 17.68 -12.12 2.50
CA MET A 1 16.51 -12.08 1.62
C MET A 1 16.80 -12.88 0.37
N GLY A 2 15.96 -13.83 0.03
CA GLY A 2 15.92 -14.49 -1.26
C GLY A 2 15.50 -13.53 -2.38
N LYS A 3 15.82 -13.90 -3.61
CA LYS A 3 15.58 -13.09 -4.83
C LYS A 3 14.11 -12.66 -4.96
N TYR A 4 13.17 -13.50 -4.54
CA TYR A 4 11.74 -13.32 -4.72
C TYR A 4 10.96 -13.13 -3.41
N ASP A 5 11.62 -12.75 -2.32
CA ASP A 5 10.97 -12.58 -1.01
C ASP A 5 9.85 -11.52 -1.02
N PHE A 6 9.86 -10.60 -2.00
CA PHE A 6 8.83 -9.58 -2.18
C PHE A 6 7.52 -10.14 -2.76
N ILE A 7 7.53 -11.34 -3.34
CA ILE A 7 6.33 -11.99 -3.89
C ILE A 7 5.59 -12.69 -2.76
N LYS A 8 4.47 -12.10 -2.32
CA LYS A 8 3.63 -12.60 -1.24
C LYS A 8 2.19 -12.65 -1.67
N LEU A 9 1.49 -13.71 -1.26
CA LEU A 9 0.06 -13.86 -1.51
C LEU A 9 -0.72 -12.66 -0.96
N GLY A 10 -1.58 -12.08 -1.80
CA GLY A 10 -2.40 -10.93 -1.48
C GLY A 10 -1.71 -9.57 -1.66
N ASN A 11 -0.39 -9.51 -1.87
CA ASN A 11 0.31 -8.25 -2.10
C ASN A 11 0.12 -7.73 -3.52
N LEU A 12 0.25 -6.42 -3.68
CA LEU A 12 0.24 -5.74 -4.97
C LEU A 12 1.66 -5.59 -5.51
N LEU A 13 1.88 -6.03 -6.74
CA LEU A 13 3.16 -5.98 -7.44
C LEU A 13 2.97 -5.40 -8.85
N TYR A 14 4.03 -4.79 -9.38
CA TYR A 14 4.04 -4.32 -10.76
C TYR A 14 4.48 -5.45 -11.69
N TRP A 15 3.62 -5.81 -12.64
CA TRP A 15 3.92 -6.75 -13.72
C TRP A 15 4.43 -6.01 -14.95
N HIS A 16 5.55 -6.51 -15.48
CA HIS A 16 6.13 -6.12 -16.76
C HIS A 16 5.70 -7.15 -17.81
N ASP A 17 4.58 -6.89 -18.48
CA ASP A 17 4.05 -7.68 -19.60
C ASP A 17 5.12 -7.78 -20.71
N PRO A 18 5.65 -8.99 -20.96
CA PRO A 18 6.75 -9.20 -21.91
C PRO A 18 6.31 -9.11 -23.38
N ASP A 19 5.00 -9.19 -23.67
CA ASP A 19 4.51 -9.26 -25.05
C ASP A 19 4.48 -7.88 -25.69
N SER A 20 3.68 -6.98 -25.13
CA SER A 20 3.42 -5.66 -25.71
C SER A 20 3.57 -4.51 -24.71
N GLY A 21 3.71 -4.84 -23.43
CA GLY A 21 3.63 -3.87 -22.34
C GLY A 21 2.25 -3.21 -22.19
N LEU A 22 1.24 -3.61 -22.97
CA LEU A 22 -0.11 -3.05 -22.88
C LEU A 22 -0.80 -3.44 -21.58
N SER A 23 -0.43 -4.60 -21.03
CA SER A 23 -0.97 -5.12 -19.77
C SER A 23 -0.10 -4.76 -18.57
N ASN A 24 0.96 -3.96 -18.76
CA ASN A 24 1.79 -3.44 -17.69
C ASN A 24 0.92 -2.77 -16.63
N GLY A 25 1.16 -3.10 -15.37
CA GLY A 25 0.38 -2.51 -14.30
C GLY A 25 0.58 -3.20 -12.97
N VAL A 26 -0.17 -2.71 -12.00
CA VAL A 26 -0.17 -3.26 -10.64
C VAL A 26 -1.28 -4.30 -10.52
N TYR A 27 -0.90 -5.50 -10.08
CA TYR A 27 -1.81 -6.63 -9.88
C TYR A 27 -1.60 -7.23 -8.50
N GLN A 28 -2.65 -7.83 -7.97
CA GLN A 28 -2.60 -8.58 -6.73
C GLN A 28 -2.10 -10.00 -7.00
N VAL A 29 -1.19 -10.49 -6.16
CA VAL A 29 -0.76 -11.89 -6.19
C VAL A 29 -1.89 -12.78 -5.65
N ALA A 30 -2.48 -13.58 -6.53
CA ALA A 30 -3.62 -14.46 -6.24
C ALA A 30 -3.21 -15.90 -5.88
N SER A 31 -2.05 -16.37 -6.35
CA SER A 31 -1.51 -17.69 -6.00
C SER A 31 0.01 -17.72 -6.11
N ILE A 32 0.65 -18.43 -5.17
CA ILE A 32 2.11 -18.67 -5.15
C ILE A 32 2.38 -20.16 -4.88
N PRO A 33 3.45 -20.76 -5.44
CA PRO A 33 3.91 -22.09 -5.05
C PRO A 33 4.54 -22.06 -3.65
N GLU A 34 4.74 -23.24 -3.05
CA GLU A 34 5.39 -23.38 -1.74
C GLU A 34 6.82 -22.81 -1.72
N ASN A 35 7.57 -23.01 -2.80
CA ASN A 35 8.91 -22.46 -3.00
C ASN A 35 8.94 -21.74 -4.35
N ILE A 36 9.43 -20.49 -4.35
CA ILE A 36 9.52 -19.68 -5.56
C ILE A 36 10.89 -19.88 -6.20
N GLU A 37 10.88 -20.49 -7.37
CA GLU A 37 12.03 -20.69 -8.27
C GLU A 37 11.86 -19.85 -9.55
N GLU A 38 12.84 -19.85 -10.44
CA GLU A 38 12.84 -18.96 -11.62
C GLU A 38 11.77 -19.33 -12.66
N ASP A 39 11.42 -20.61 -12.78
CA ASP A 39 10.39 -21.16 -13.67
C ASP A 39 9.05 -21.40 -12.96
N SER A 40 8.92 -20.92 -11.72
CA SER A 40 7.65 -20.94 -11.00
C SER A 40 6.59 -20.13 -11.72
N VAL A 41 5.33 -20.55 -11.57
CA VAL A 41 4.17 -19.82 -12.08
C VAL A 41 3.48 -19.11 -10.92
N ILE A 42 3.33 -17.80 -11.05
CA ILE A 42 2.59 -16.95 -10.11
C ILE A 42 1.29 -16.53 -10.78
N LEU A 43 0.16 -16.71 -10.09
CA LEU A 43 -1.11 -16.16 -10.58
C LEU A 43 -1.25 -14.74 -10.04
N ILE A 44 -1.41 -13.77 -10.92
CA ILE A 44 -1.75 -12.39 -10.58
C ILE A 44 -3.14 -12.04 -11.08
N ALA A 45 -3.83 -11.18 -10.35
CA ALA A 45 -5.22 -10.80 -10.63
C ALA A 45 -5.44 -9.30 -10.39
N SER A 46 -6.35 -8.74 -11.17
CA SER A 46 -7.06 -7.49 -10.90
C SER A 46 -8.56 -7.77 -10.85
N ASP A 47 -9.38 -6.75 -10.63
CA ASP A 47 -10.84 -6.91 -10.62
C ASP A 47 -11.41 -7.42 -11.96
N THR A 48 -10.65 -7.34 -13.05
CA THR A 48 -11.13 -7.61 -14.41
C THR A 48 -10.27 -8.59 -15.22
N SER A 49 -9.08 -8.93 -14.75
CA SER A 49 -8.11 -9.75 -15.49
C SER A 49 -7.29 -10.62 -14.55
N GLU A 50 -6.87 -11.78 -15.05
CA GLU A 50 -5.91 -12.65 -14.38
C GLU A 50 -4.84 -13.09 -15.38
N ALA A 51 -3.62 -13.33 -14.90
CA ALA A 51 -2.51 -13.80 -15.71
C ALA A 51 -1.58 -14.73 -14.92
N GLU A 52 -1.08 -15.75 -15.59
CA GLU A 52 0.03 -16.58 -15.11
C GLU A 52 1.34 -15.94 -15.57
N VAL A 53 2.22 -15.63 -14.62
CA VAL A 53 3.46 -14.88 -14.89
C VAL A 53 4.66 -15.52 -14.21
N PHE A 54 5.85 -15.22 -14.73
CA PHE A 54 7.10 -15.63 -14.10
C PHE A 54 7.52 -14.64 -13.01
N PRO A 55 8.18 -15.10 -11.92
CA PRO A 55 8.71 -14.23 -10.87
C PRO A 55 9.65 -13.13 -11.37
N SER A 56 10.36 -13.35 -12.48
CA SER A 56 11.24 -12.35 -13.09
C SER A 56 10.50 -11.19 -13.76
N GLU A 57 9.22 -11.34 -14.06
CA GLU A 57 8.38 -10.30 -14.67
C GLU A 57 7.74 -9.38 -13.61
N LEU A 58 7.93 -9.71 -12.32
CA LEU A 58 7.35 -8.98 -11.21
C LEU A 58 8.40 -8.10 -10.55
N SER A 59 7.95 -6.93 -10.10
CA SER A 59 8.74 -6.03 -9.28
C SER A 59 7.90 -5.44 -8.16
N PRO A 60 8.52 -5.07 -7.03
CA PRO A 60 7.83 -4.28 -6.02
C PRO A 60 7.26 -3.00 -6.64
N ILE A 61 6.08 -2.57 -6.18
CA ILE A 61 5.66 -1.20 -6.43
C ILE A 61 6.63 -0.25 -5.73
N HIS A 62 6.98 0.85 -6.39
CA HIS A 62 7.99 1.78 -5.91
C HIS A 62 7.35 2.99 -5.25
N THR A 63 7.85 3.36 -4.07
CA THR A 63 7.57 4.66 -3.46
C THR A 63 8.60 5.66 -3.96
N GLY A 64 8.22 6.94 -3.95
CA GLY A 64 9.20 8.02 -3.99
C GLY A 64 10.03 8.10 -2.72
N ARG A 65 10.65 9.27 -2.52
CA ARG A 65 11.33 9.63 -1.27
C ARG A 65 10.36 9.50 -0.08
N SER A 66 10.86 9.04 1.07
CA SER A 66 10.11 9.09 2.34
C SER A 66 9.99 10.53 2.86
N HIS A 67 8.79 10.87 3.30
CA HIS A 67 8.38 12.12 3.90
C HIS A 67 8.05 12.00 5.40
N LYS A 68 8.31 10.83 6.00
CA LYS A 68 8.06 10.57 7.43
C LYS A 68 8.65 11.62 8.37
N GLU A 69 9.88 12.07 8.13
CA GLU A 69 10.50 13.12 8.97
C GLU A 69 9.78 14.47 8.86
N ASP A 70 9.36 14.83 7.64
CA ASP A 70 8.59 16.05 7.40
C ASP A 70 7.22 15.97 8.06
N PHE A 71 6.57 14.80 7.97
CA PHE A 71 5.33 14.50 8.67
C PHE A 71 5.47 14.62 10.19
N LEU A 72 6.52 14.05 10.81
CA LEU A 72 6.72 14.11 12.26
C LEU A 72 6.89 15.55 12.76
N ARG A 73 7.61 16.39 12.01
CA ARG A 73 7.74 17.81 12.30
C ARG A 73 6.38 18.52 12.21
N TRP A 74 5.66 18.30 11.11
CA TRP A 74 4.32 18.86 10.91
C TRP A 74 3.32 18.41 11.98
N LYS A 75 3.30 17.12 12.33
CA LYS A 75 2.45 16.53 13.36
C LYS A 75 2.70 17.19 14.72
N THR A 76 3.97 17.40 15.08
CA THR A 76 4.34 18.08 16.33
C THR A 76 3.76 19.50 16.41
N GLU A 77 3.78 20.26 15.30
CA GLU A 77 3.16 21.59 15.23
C GLU A 77 1.64 21.52 15.42
N ARG A 78 0.97 20.55 14.78
CA ARG A 78 -0.50 20.37 14.90
C ARG A 78 -0.90 19.92 16.30
N GLU A 79 -0.12 19.05 16.95
CA GLU A 79 -0.33 18.65 18.34
C GLU A 79 -0.20 19.83 19.31
N ALA A 80 0.74 20.75 19.06
CA ALA A 80 0.87 22.00 19.83
C ALA A 80 -0.33 22.95 19.65
N GLU A 81 -1.04 22.84 18.52
CA GLU A 81 -2.30 23.54 18.24
C GLU A 81 -3.53 22.82 18.84
N GLY A 82 -3.33 21.69 19.52
CA GLY A 82 -4.39 20.90 20.17
C GLY A 82 -5.07 19.89 19.25
N ILE A 83 -4.47 19.55 18.10
CA ILE A 83 -4.96 18.47 17.23
C ILE A 83 -4.47 17.12 17.78
N GLU A 84 -5.39 16.18 17.94
CA GLU A 84 -5.07 14.81 18.36
C GLU A 84 -4.84 13.89 17.16
N PHE A 85 -3.91 12.95 17.33
CA PHE A 85 -3.67 11.85 16.43
C PHE A 85 -3.73 10.52 17.18
N TYR A 86 -4.12 9.48 16.47
CA TYR A 86 -4.31 8.12 16.98
C TYR A 86 -3.40 7.15 16.23
N ASP A 87 -3.20 5.97 16.83
CA ASP A 87 -2.34 4.88 16.36
C ASP A 87 -3.12 3.77 15.63
N HIS A 88 -4.45 3.77 15.71
CA HIS A 88 -5.33 2.77 15.11
C HIS A 88 -6.60 3.40 14.54
N LEU A 89 -7.07 2.87 13.41
CA LEU A 89 -8.27 3.37 12.73
C LEU A 89 -9.54 3.23 13.58
N SER A 90 -9.64 2.15 14.36
CA SER A 90 -10.77 1.87 15.25
C SER A 90 -10.96 2.91 16.36
N LYS A 91 -9.94 3.72 16.66
CA LYS A 91 -10.06 4.86 17.60
C LYS A 91 -10.76 6.07 16.98
N VAL A 92 -10.88 6.10 15.64
CA VAL A 92 -11.44 7.23 14.88
C VAL A 92 -12.83 6.92 14.33
N MET A 93 -13.08 5.66 13.97
CA MET A 93 -14.37 5.23 13.45
C MET A 93 -14.68 3.77 13.79
N ASP A 94 -15.97 3.45 13.78
CA ASP A 94 -16.44 2.07 13.83
C ASP A 94 -16.18 1.41 12.46
N THR A 95 -15.34 0.37 12.46
CA THR A 95 -14.87 -0.30 11.24
C THR A 95 -14.32 -1.68 11.56
N GLU A 96 -14.44 -2.58 10.59
CA GLU A 96 -13.81 -3.91 10.62
C GLU A 96 -12.36 -3.88 10.09
N ASN A 97 -11.92 -2.72 9.57
CA ASN A 97 -10.57 -2.54 9.06
C ASN A 97 -9.56 -2.36 10.22
N ASP A 98 -8.51 -3.19 10.25
CA ASP A 98 -7.53 -3.29 11.33
C ASP A 98 -6.30 -2.39 11.15
N LEU A 99 -6.33 -1.44 10.21
CA LEU A 99 -5.25 -0.50 9.94
C LEU A 99 -4.69 0.17 11.21
N SER A 100 -3.36 0.15 11.29
CA SER A 100 -2.55 0.63 12.40
C SER A 100 -1.33 1.41 11.89
N VAL A 101 -0.75 2.24 12.76
CA VAL A 101 0.49 2.95 12.44
C VAL A 101 1.63 1.96 12.26
N GLY A 102 2.39 2.12 11.19
CA GLY A 102 3.47 1.23 10.77
C GLY A 102 3.06 0.21 9.71
N ASP A 103 1.77 0.05 9.42
CA ASP A 103 1.32 -0.81 8.33
C ASP A 103 1.81 -0.28 6.99
N MET A 104 2.30 -1.18 6.14
CA MET A 104 2.64 -0.87 4.76
C MET A 104 1.39 -1.01 3.91
N VAL A 105 1.04 0.01 3.12
CA VAL A 105 -0.18 0.05 2.32
C VAL A 105 0.10 0.50 0.89
N ALA A 106 -0.67 -0.03 -0.06
CA ALA A 106 -0.79 0.59 -1.37
C ALA A 106 -1.95 1.60 -1.34
N PHE A 107 -1.71 2.79 -1.88
CA PHE A 107 -2.71 3.85 -2.02
C PHE A 107 -3.26 3.87 -3.45
N THR A 108 -4.58 3.78 -3.58
CA THR A 108 -5.29 3.91 -4.86
C THR A 108 -6.00 5.25 -4.92
N ASN A 109 -5.61 6.11 -5.86
CA ASN A 109 -6.29 7.39 -6.03
C ASN A 109 -7.68 7.23 -6.68
N ASP A 110 -8.45 8.32 -6.76
CA ASP A 110 -9.81 8.30 -7.32
C ASP A 110 -9.86 7.96 -8.83
N TYR A 111 -8.70 7.91 -9.51
CA TYR A 111 -8.56 7.49 -10.91
C TYR A 111 -8.14 6.02 -11.07
N GLY A 112 -7.99 5.26 -9.97
CA GLY A 112 -7.56 3.86 -9.99
C GLY A 112 -6.05 3.68 -10.12
N VAL A 113 -5.24 4.74 -10.01
CA VAL A 113 -3.77 4.65 -10.06
C VAL A 113 -3.26 4.27 -8.68
N ILE A 114 -2.43 3.23 -8.64
CA ILE A 114 -1.87 2.65 -7.40
C ILE A 114 -0.45 3.17 -7.16
N PHE A 115 -0.19 3.61 -5.94
CA PHE A 115 1.10 4.08 -5.43
C PHE A 115 1.49 3.29 -4.17
N GLY A 116 2.78 3.16 -3.88
CA GLY A 116 3.25 2.55 -2.63
C GLY A 116 4.43 1.61 -2.82
N PRO A 117 4.80 0.83 -1.77
CA PRO A 117 4.13 0.75 -0.47
C PRO A 117 4.37 1.98 0.44
N CYS A 118 3.34 2.69 0.87
CA CYS A 118 3.47 3.78 1.84
C CYS A 118 3.30 3.25 3.28
N GLU A 119 4.02 3.79 4.25
CA GLU A 119 3.80 3.49 5.67
C GLU A 119 2.62 4.33 6.20
N VAL A 120 1.73 3.73 6.99
CA VAL A 120 0.72 4.47 7.76
C VAL A 120 1.40 5.20 8.92
N LEU A 121 1.28 6.52 8.97
CA LEU A 121 1.99 7.37 9.93
C LEU A 121 1.14 7.82 11.12
N ALA A 122 -0.15 8.02 10.92
CA ALA A 122 -1.09 8.38 11.99
C ALA A 122 -2.55 8.29 11.50
N PHE A 123 -3.47 8.36 12.46
CA PHE A 123 -4.88 8.64 12.20
C PHE A 123 -5.27 9.98 12.82
N GLY A 124 -5.96 10.84 12.09
CA GLY A 124 -6.53 12.07 12.64
C GLY A 124 -8.02 11.94 12.90
N ASN A 125 -8.61 12.96 13.53
CA ASN A 125 -10.06 13.05 13.68
C ASN A 125 -10.79 12.94 12.33
N LEU A 126 -11.90 12.20 12.32
CA LEU A 126 -12.71 12.04 11.12
C LEU A 126 -13.22 13.41 10.66
N CYS A 127 -12.86 13.82 9.45
CA CYS A 127 -13.42 15.01 8.83
C CYS A 127 -14.65 14.65 7.99
N ASN A 128 -15.43 15.66 7.59
CA ASN A 128 -16.65 15.49 6.77
C ASN A 128 -16.41 14.76 5.43
N SER A 129 -15.16 14.65 4.98
CA SER A 129 -14.79 13.94 3.76
C SER A 129 -14.42 12.46 3.96
N GLY A 130 -14.52 11.94 5.20
CA GLY A 130 -14.16 10.56 5.55
C GLY A 130 -12.66 10.28 5.53
N ARG A 131 -11.83 11.32 5.38
CA ARG A 131 -10.37 11.22 5.37
C ARG A 131 -9.84 11.28 6.79
N CYS A 132 -9.06 10.29 7.18
CA CYS A 132 -8.45 10.22 8.50
C CYS A 132 -7.07 9.56 8.52
N VAL A 133 -6.61 8.94 7.43
CA VAL A 133 -5.37 8.15 7.43
C VAL A 133 -4.22 8.96 6.83
N TYR A 134 -3.18 9.21 7.60
CA TYR A 134 -1.94 9.83 7.14
C TYR A 134 -0.95 8.75 6.73
N ILE A 135 -0.38 8.88 5.53
CA ILE A 135 0.57 7.92 4.98
C ILE A 135 1.87 8.63 4.57
N ASP A 136 2.95 7.87 4.47
CA ASP A 136 4.25 8.35 4.00
C ASP A 136 4.21 8.63 2.49
N SER A 137 3.80 9.85 2.14
CA SER A 137 3.69 10.32 0.76
C SER A 137 4.12 11.78 0.61
N ASP A 138 4.25 12.24 -0.63
CA ASP A 138 4.54 13.64 -0.97
C ASP A 138 3.49 14.63 -0.46
N SER A 139 2.29 14.12 -0.16
CA SER A 139 1.13 14.84 0.34
C SER A 139 0.83 14.45 1.80
N TYR A 140 1.87 14.19 2.61
CA TYR A 140 1.77 13.70 4.00
C TYR A 140 0.85 14.54 4.92
N TRP A 141 0.57 15.81 4.59
CA TRP A 141 -0.32 16.69 5.36
C TRP A 141 -1.81 16.50 5.02
N PHE A 142 -2.12 15.76 3.96
CA PHE A 142 -3.48 15.56 3.46
C PHE A 142 -3.93 14.11 3.68
N PRO A 143 -4.88 13.85 4.60
CA PRO A 143 -5.27 12.50 4.92
C PRO A 143 -6.03 11.81 3.78
N ASN A 144 -5.96 10.49 3.76
CA ASN A 144 -6.66 9.61 2.83
C ASN A 144 -7.85 8.94 3.51
N ARG A 145 -8.76 8.43 2.68
CA ARG A 145 -9.86 7.60 3.18
C ARG A 145 -9.35 6.16 3.35
N PRO A 146 -9.83 5.43 4.37
CA PRO A 146 -9.44 4.03 4.57
C PRO A 146 -9.73 3.12 3.37
N ASP A 147 -10.80 3.40 2.61
CA ASP A 147 -11.19 2.63 1.41
C ASP A 147 -10.21 2.78 0.23
N GLN A 148 -9.31 3.76 0.27
CA GLN A 148 -8.26 3.95 -0.73
C GLN A 148 -6.98 3.14 -0.43
N LEU A 149 -6.91 2.49 0.73
CA LEU A 149 -5.70 1.84 1.22
C LEU A 149 -5.85 0.32 1.23
N THR A 150 -4.88 -0.38 0.65
CA THR A 150 -4.79 -1.83 0.67
C THR A 150 -3.56 -2.24 1.47
N ILE A 151 -3.74 -3.03 2.54
CA ILE A 151 -2.63 -3.51 3.38
C ILE A 151 -1.73 -4.44 2.56
N MET A 152 -0.43 -4.18 2.62
CA MET A 152 0.62 -5.02 2.07
C MET A 152 1.26 -5.81 3.21
N ARG A 153 1.22 -7.13 3.09
CA ARG A 153 1.76 -8.04 4.10
C ARG A 153 3.29 -8.05 4.03
N GLY A 154 3.93 -7.88 5.19
CA GLY A 154 5.38 -8.01 5.33
C GLY A 154 5.84 -9.47 5.16
N ALA A 155 7.15 -9.65 4.95
CA ALA A 155 7.75 -10.97 5.15
C ALA A 155 7.76 -11.27 6.66
N GLU A 156 6.99 -12.28 7.07
CA GLU A 156 7.20 -12.95 8.37
C GLU A 156 8.62 -13.54 8.44
#